data_AF-A0A4U9XZW4-F1
#
_entry.id   AF-A0A4U9XZW4-F1
#
_cell.length_a   1.000
_cell.length_b   1.000
_cell.length_c   1.000
_cell.angle_alpha   90.00
_cell.angle_beta   90.00
_cell.angle_gamma   90.00
#
_symmetry.space_group_name_H-M   'P 1'
#
loop_
_entity.id
_entity.type
_entity.pdbx_description
1 polymer ?
#
loop_
_entity_poly.entity_id
_entity_poly.type
_entity_poly.pdbx_seq_one_letter_code
_entity_poly.pdbx_strand_id
1 'polypeptide(L)'
;MGYFIQPIVTDKAISETALAIQNREPLVFSRIALGSGRHRTDISKKNNIVQIVHSLQVTQSLATDVADTIRLTARFDNSRIEREMIVNEIGVFAKRGNHEEFMYMYTWAEQGDVIPPKTSAYVYRDYDFNTTISKNSQITIQYNATDLVYATVPELKATERKLQTNIDNHIRDTARHVSDQERTRWNGKADATHRHKVADIDGLEAIIGNQTTNKANQADLTAHINNRNNPHNVTKQQVGLGNVANVEQASKVDFQDHSNNRNNPHGVTKTQVGLGNVTNVEQASKQEFNAHATNSNNPHNVTKSQVGLGNVDNVRQASYESVEALKREVQEHEDRLNAIEYMFLQNDFTAPIRTEDGTEHTLLADENGHVIVADWKYRMEV
;
A
#
# COMPACT_ATOMS: atom_id res chain seq x y z
N MET A 1 39.29 -42.64 -37.01
CA MET A 1 40.45 -42.71 -36.10
C MET A 1 40.73 -44.17 -35.84
N GLY A 2 41.74 -44.71 -36.52
CA GLY A 2 42.31 -46.01 -36.17
C GLY A 2 42.99 -45.94 -34.79
N TYR A 3 42.87 -47.00 -33.99
CA TYR A 3 43.58 -47.10 -32.71
C TYR A 3 45.03 -47.53 -32.97
N PHE A 4 45.90 -46.54 -33.17
CA PHE A 4 47.35 -46.73 -33.18
C PHE A 4 47.85 -47.06 -31.77
N ILE A 5 48.78 -48.02 -31.66
CA ILE A 5 49.46 -48.30 -30.39
C ILE A 5 50.35 -47.12 -29.96
N GLN A 6 50.81 -47.13 -28.71
CA GLN A 6 51.81 -46.17 -28.25
C GLN A 6 53.08 -46.27 -29.14
N PRO A 7 53.64 -45.15 -29.63
CA PRO A 7 54.85 -45.18 -30.46
C PRO A 7 56.05 -45.77 -29.71
N ILE A 8 56.73 -46.71 -30.37
CA ILE A 8 57.90 -47.41 -29.84
C ILE A 8 59.16 -46.84 -30.51
N VAL A 9 60.17 -46.50 -29.70
CA VAL A 9 61.51 -46.11 -30.18
C VAL A 9 62.25 -47.37 -30.66
N THR A 10 62.93 -47.30 -31.80
CA THR A 10 63.62 -48.49 -32.36
C THR A 10 64.98 -48.74 -31.71
N ASP A 11 65.47 -49.97 -31.79
CA ASP A 11 66.80 -50.36 -31.28
C ASP A 11 67.93 -49.58 -31.99
N LYS A 12 67.75 -49.28 -33.28
CA LYS A 12 68.65 -48.38 -34.04
C LYS A 12 68.54 -46.93 -33.57
N ALA A 13 67.35 -46.46 -33.21
CA ALA A 13 67.17 -45.10 -32.70
C ALA A 13 67.87 -44.88 -31.36
N ILE A 14 67.81 -45.86 -30.45
CA ILE A 14 68.52 -45.80 -29.16
C ILE A 14 70.04 -45.69 -29.39
N SER A 15 70.60 -46.55 -30.25
CA SER A 15 72.04 -46.56 -30.53
C SER A 15 72.54 -45.33 -31.29
N GLU A 16 71.84 -44.89 -32.34
CA GLU A 16 72.22 -43.67 -33.07
C GLU A 16 72.02 -42.40 -32.22
N THR A 17 71.04 -42.35 -31.32
CA THR A 17 70.89 -41.22 -30.37
C THR A 17 72.03 -41.18 -29.35
N ALA A 18 72.43 -42.34 -28.80
CA ALA A 18 73.58 -42.43 -27.91
C ALA A 18 74.88 -41.98 -28.59
N LEU A 19 75.11 -42.38 -29.85
CA LEU A 19 76.23 -41.93 -30.66
C LEU A 19 76.18 -40.41 -30.95
N ALA A 20 74.99 -39.87 -31.25
CA ALA A 20 74.83 -38.43 -31.49
C ALA A 20 75.14 -37.59 -30.25
N ILE A 21 74.72 -38.05 -29.06
CA ILE A 21 75.06 -37.48 -27.76
C ILE A 21 76.59 -37.54 -27.53
N GLN A 22 77.19 -38.72 -27.72
CA GLN A 22 78.63 -38.93 -27.49
C GLN A 22 79.52 -38.06 -28.39
N ASN A 23 79.16 -37.95 -29.67
CA ASN A 23 79.93 -37.23 -30.68
C ASN A 23 79.55 -35.74 -30.79
N ARG A 24 78.51 -35.29 -30.08
CA ARG A 24 77.87 -33.96 -30.22
C ARG A 24 77.38 -33.66 -31.65
N GLU A 25 76.97 -34.69 -32.37
CA GLU A 25 76.38 -34.56 -33.71
C GLU A 25 74.89 -34.17 -33.62
N PRO A 26 74.33 -33.39 -34.57
CA PRO A 26 72.92 -33.05 -34.53
C PRO A 26 72.05 -34.27 -34.86
N LEU A 27 70.95 -34.45 -34.13
CA LEU A 27 69.88 -35.38 -34.49
C LEU A 27 68.85 -34.62 -35.34
N VAL A 28 68.84 -34.91 -36.64
CA VAL A 28 68.00 -34.23 -37.64
C VAL A 28 66.77 -35.09 -37.93
N PHE A 29 65.61 -34.68 -37.44
CA PHE A 29 64.34 -35.31 -37.78
C PHE A 29 63.92 -34.92 -39.21
N SER A 30 63.83 -35.91 -40.10
CA SER A 30 63.61 -35.66 -41.53
C SER A 30 62.12 -35.68 -41.88
N ARG A 31 61.45 -36.80 -41.66
CA ARG A 31 60.11 -37.08 -42.19
C ARG A 31 59.29 -38.00 -41.31
N ILE A 32 57.97 -37.91 -41.46
CA ILE A 32 56.99 -38.89 -40.96
C ILE A 32 56.39 -39.59 -42.17
N ALA A 33 56.55 -40.92 -42.25
CA ALA A 33 56.02 -41.73 -43.34
C ALA A 33 54.78 -42.52 -42.90
N LEU A 34 53.76 -42.53 -43.75
CA LEU A 34 52.51 -43.25 -43.58
C LEU A 34 52.55 -44.48 -44.50
N GLY A 35 52.26 -45.67 -43.97
CA GLY A 35 52.25 -46.93 -44.73
C GLY A 35 50.93 -47.68 -44.63
N SER A 36 50.59 -48.41 -45.70
CA SER A 36 49.46 -49.35 -45.72
C SER A 36 49.87 -50.79 -45.33
N GLY A 37 51.16 -51.01 -45.04
CA GLY A 37 51.72 -52.29 -44.66
C GLY A 37 51.06 -52.94 -43.44
N ARG A 38 51.22 -54.26 -43.34
CA ARG A 38 50.69 -55.07 -42.21
C ARG A 38 51.74 -55.23 -41.11
N HIS A 39 51.25 -55.46 -39.89
CA HIS A 39 52.07 -55.74 -38.72
C HIS A 39 53.06 -56.89 -38.98
N ARG A 40 54.25 -56.78 -38.38
CA ARG A 40 55.24 -57.84 -38.25
C ARG A 40 55.76 -57.81 -36.82
N THR A 41 56.14 -58.99 -36.31
CA THR A 41 56.82 -59.15 -35.03
C THR A 41 58.13 -58.35 -34.96
N ASP A 42 58.69 -58.21 -33.75
CA ASP A 42 59.91 -57.46 -33.45
C ASP A 42 59.83 -55.97 -33.81
N ILE A 43 58.84 -55.28 -33.24
CA ILE A 43 58.56 -53.85 -33.51
C ILE A 43 59.81 -52.96 -33.30
N SER A 44 60.60 -53.20 -32.24
CA SER A 44 61.82 -52.43 -31.94
C SER A 44 62.89 -52.55 -33.04
N LYS A 45 62.87 -53.63 -33.83
CA LYS A 45 63.82 -53.92 -34.91
C LYS A 45 63.36 -53.40 -36.28
N LYS A 46 62.17 -52.76 -36.37
CA LYS A 46 61.70 -52.11 -37.60
C LYS A 46 62.69 -51.03 -38.04
N ASN A 47 63.11 -51.11 -39.30
CA ASN A 47 64.05 -50.17 -39.92
C ASN A 47 63.40 -49.26 -40.99
N ASN A 48 62.26 -49.68 -41.56
CA ASN A 48 61.53 -48.92 -42.58
C ASN A 48 60.02 -49.26 -42.58
N ILE A 49 59.22 -48.42 -43.22
CA ILE A 49 57.78 -48.61 -43.46
C ILE A 49 57.55 -49.48 -44.70
N VAL A 50 56.56 -50.37 -44.63
CA VAL A 50 56.15 -51.27 -45.71
C VAL A 50 55.01 -50.61 -46.49
N GLN A 51 55.15 -50.52 -47.82
CA GLN A 51 54.18 -49.86 -48.71
C GLN A 51 53.85 -48.44 -48.24
N ILE A 52 54.85 -47.55 -48.28
CA ILE A 52 54.67 -46.11 -48.01
C ILE A 52 53.60 -45.56 -48.97
N VAL A 53 52.50 -45.05 -48.40
CA VAL A 53 51.42 -44.39 -49.12
C VAL A 53 51.53 -42.87 -49.07
N HIS A 54 52.24 -42.33 -48.07
CA HIS A 54 52.54 -40.90 -47.98
C HIS A 54 53.82 -40.63 -47.19
N SER A 55 54.46 -39.49 -47.45
CA SER A 55 55.60 -39.01 -46.64
C SER A 55 55.47 -37.51 -46.42
N LEU A 56 55.60 -37.08 -45.17
CA LEU A 56 55.46 -35.70 -44.70
C LEU A 56 56.80 -35.22 -44.17
N GLN A 57 57.20 -33.97 -44.42
CA GLN A 57 58.32 -33.38 -43.67
C GLN A 57 57.91 -33.13 -42.21
N VAL A 58 58.88 -33.16 -41.30
CA VAL A 58 58.66 -32.67 -39.94
C VAL A 58 58.53 -31.14 -39.99
N THR A 59 57.32 -30.65 -39.74
CA THR A 59 56.99 -29.20 -39.85
C THR A 59 57.46 -28.39 -38.64
N GLN A 60 57.57 -29.03 -37.48
CA GLN A 60 58.03 -28.42 -36.24
C GLN A 60 58.61 -29.49 -35.31
N SER A 61 59.73 -29.16 -34.65
CA SER A 61 60.14 -29.81 -33.40
C SER A 61 60.16 -28.80 -32.26
N LEU A 62 59.60 -29.13 -31.10
CA LEU A 62 59.66 -28.31 -29.89
C LEU A 62 60.11 -29.16 -28.70
N ALA A 63 61.18 -28.75 -28.01
CA ALA A 63 61.44 -29.23 -26.66
C ALA A 63 60.43 -28.58 -25.70
N THR A 64 59.76 -29.38 -24.89
CA THR A 64 58.80 -28.92 -23.87
C THR A 64 59.45 -28.85 -22.50
N ASP A 65 58.93 -27.98 -21.63
CA ASP A 65 59.54 -27.72 -20.31
C ASP A 65 59.05 -28.62 -19.17
N VAL A 66 58.05 -29.45 -19.43
CA VAL A 66 57.43 -30.30 -18.39
C VAL A 66 58.19 -31.61 -18.14
N ALA A 67 58.88 -32.17 -19.15
CA ALA A 67 59.43 -33.54 -19.07
C ALA A 67 60.56 -33.85 -20.08
N ASP A 68 61.45 -32.90 -20.42
CA ASP A 68 62.52 -33.08 -21.44
C ASP A 68 62.04 -33.71 -22.77
N THR A 69 60.78 -33.45 -23.12
CA THR A 69 60.07 -34.15 -24.19
C THR A 69 60.09 -33.29 -25.44
N ILE A 70 60.70 -33.82 -26.50
CA ILE A 70 60.66 -33.30 -27.86
C ILE A 70 59.34 -33.74 -28.49
N ARG A 71 58.51 -32.76 -28.82
CA ARG A 71 57.34 -32.88 -29.67
C ARG A 71 57.76 -32.77 -31.13
N LEU A 72 57.30 -33.68 -31.98
CA LEU A 72 57.57 -33.75 -33.41
C LEU A 72 56.24 -33.77 -34.16
N THR A 73 55.98 -32.73 -34.95
CA THR A 73 54.69 -32.54 -35.61
C THR A 73 54.83 -32.44 -37.12
N ALA A 74 54.00 -33.18 -37.87
CA ALA A 74 53.85 -33.08 -39.32
C ALA A 74 52.39 -32.85 -39.70
N ARG A 75 52.15 -32.04 -40.73
CA ARG A 75 50.81 -31.66 -41.20
C ARG A 75 50.46 -32.39 -42.48
N PHE A 76 49.26 -32.94 -42.54
CA PHE A 76 48.72 -33.60 -43.73
C PHE A 76 47.39 -32.96 -44.13
N ASP A 77 47.24 -32.71 -45.42
CA ASP A 77 45.97 -32.39 -46.06
C ASP A 77 45.75 -33.31 -47.28
N ASN A 78 44.50 -33.67 -47.57
CA ASN A 78 44.20 -34.61 -48.65
C ASN A 78 44.11 -33.97 -50.06
N SER A 79 44.63 -32.76 -50.28
CA SER A 79 44.42 -32.04 -51.55
C SER A 79 44.99 -32.72 -52.80
N ARG A 80 45.98 -33.61 -52.64
CA ARG A 80 46.61 -34.41 -53.70
C ARG A 80 46.17 -35.88 -53.68
N ILE A 81 45.14 -36.23 -52.93
CA ILE A 81 44.64 -37.60 -52.77
C ILE A 81 43.44 -37.82 -53.70
N GLU A 82 43.66 -38.59 -54.77
CA GLU A 82 42.66 -38.89 -55.82
C GLU A 82 41.81 -40.14 -55.53
N ARG A 83 42.29 -41.02 -54.66
CA ARG A 83 41.62 -42.28 -54.26
C ARG A 83 41.78 -42.50 -52.76
N GLU A 84 40.90 -43.31 -52.18
CA GLU A 84 40.97 -43.65 -50.76
C GLU A 84 42.33 -44.29 -50.39
N MET A 85 42.88 -43.86 -49.25
CA MET A 85 44.18 -44.27 -48.73
C MET A 85 44.02 -44.79 -47.30
N ILE A 86 44.54 -45.97 -47.00
CA ILE A 86 44.48 -46.58 -45.66
C ILE A 86 45.87 -46.52 -45.03
N VAL A 87 45.97 -45.94 -43.83
CA VAL A 87 47.22 -45.83 -43.06
C VAL A 87 47.18 -46.79 -41.88
N ASN A 88 47.96 -47.86 -41.96
CA ASN A 88 48.06 -48.93 -40.95
C ASN A 88 49.31 -48.82 -40.07
N GLU A 89 50.39 -48.20 -40.57
CA GLU A 89 51.63 -47.97 -39.83
C GLU A 89 52.20 -46.57 -40.09
N ILE A 90 52.88 -46.00 -39.09
CA ILE A 90 53.48 -44.67 -39.14
C ILE A 90 54.90 -44.75 -38.58
N GLY A 91 55.86 -44.19 -39.31
CA GLY A 91 57.27 -44.16 -38.94
C GLY A 91 57.81 -42.74 -38.91
N VAL A 92 58.42 -42.34 -37.80
CA VAL A 92 59.20 -41.09 -37.69
C VAL A 92 60.65 -41.42 -38.04
N PHE A 93 61.29 -40.65 -38.90
CA PHE A 93 62.66 -40.87 -39.36
C PHE A 93 63.60 -39.73 -38.94
N ALA A 94 64.87 -40.08 -38.70
CA ALA A 94 65.92 -39.16 -38.31
C ALA A 94 67.28 -39.53 -38.93
N LYS A 95 68.24 -38.60 -38.81
CA LYS A 95 69.66 -38.75 -39.21
C LYS A 95 70.55 -38.24 -38.07
N ARG A 96 71.72 -38.85 -37.90
CA ARG A 96 72.81 -38.33 -37.06
C ARG A 96 73.78 -37.56 -37.95
N GLY A 97 73.77 -36.24 -37.89
CA GLY A 97 74.54 -35.41 -38.82
C GLY A 97 74.24 -35.77 -40.29
N ASN A 98 75.30 -36.08 -41.04
CA ASN A 98 75.23 -36.46 -42.46
C ASN A 98 75.14 -37.99 -42.70
N HIS A 99 74.90 -38.80 -41.66
CA HIS A 99 74.76 -40.25 -41.80
C HIS A 99 73.44 -40.66 -42.49
N GLU A 100 73.31 -41.94 -42.81
CA GLU A 100 72.09 -42.52 -43.37
C GLU A 100 70.86 -42.27 -42.48
N GLU A 101 69.69 -42.24 -43.11
CA GLU A 101 68.42 -42.12 -42.40
C GLU A 101 68.05 -43.43 -41.70
N PHE A 102 67.46 -43.31 -40.51
CA PHE A 102 66.93 -44.44 -39.75
C PHE A 102 65.54 -44.14 -39.21
N MET A 103 64.74 -45.18 -39.03
CA MET A 103 63.46 -45.11 -38.32
C MET A 103 63.73 -44.84 -36.84
N TYR A 104 63.35 -43.66 -36.36
CA TYR A 104 63.47 -43.24 -34.98
C TYR A 104 62.37 -43.84 -34.10
N MET A 105 61.12 -43.75 -34.57
CA MET A 105 59.93 -44.28 -33.89
C MET A 105 58.99 -44.96 -34.87
N TYR A 106 58.21 -45.91 -34.35
CA TYR A 106 57.21 -46.68 -35.08
C TYR A 106 55.92 -46.82 -34.28
N THR A 107 54.77 -46.70 -34.96
CA THR A 107 53.47 -47.15 -34.45
C THR A 107 52.66 -47.82 -35.57
N TRP A 108 51.65 -48.60 -35.19
CA TRP A 108 50.73 -49.28 -36.10
C TRP A 108 49.34 -49.45 -35.46
N ALA A 109 48.33 -49.72 -36.28
CA ALA A 109 46.95 -49.99 -35.87
C ALA A 109 46.42 -51.27 -36.54
N GLU A 110 45.63 -52.06 -35.82
CA GLU A 110 44.92 -53.23 -36.36
C GLU A 110 43.86 -52.81 -37.39
N GLN A 111 43.21 -51.67 -37.14
CA GLN A 111 42.34 -50.97 -38.08
C GLN A 111 42.92 -49.56 -38.32
N GLY A 112 43.48 -49.33 -39.51
CA GLY A 112 44.10 -48.06 -39.89
C GLY A 112 43.14 -46.87 -40.00
N ASP A 113 43.68 -45.65 -40.06
CA ASP A 113 42.87 -44.47 -40.42
C ASP A 113 42.62 -44.45 -41.93
N VAL A 114 41.36 -44.34 -42.33
CA VAL A 114 40.91 -44.28 -43.72
C VAL A 114 40.81 -42.82 -44.14
N ILE A 115 41.58 -42.45 -45.17
CA ILE A 115 41.69 -41.09 -45.67
C ILE A 115 41.01 -41.04 -47.06
N PRO A 116 39.81 -40.44 -47.16
CA PRO A 116 39.09 -40.31 -48.44
C PRO A 116 39.78 -39.32 -49.39
N PRO A 117 39.49 -39.40 -50.69
CA PRO A 117 39.96 -38.42 -51.67
C PRO A 117 39.32 -37.05 -51.45
N LYS A 118 40.00 -35.99 -51.90
CA LYS A 118 39.55 -34.59 -51.77
C LYS A 118 38.14 -34.34 -52.32
N THR A 119 37.76 -35.11 -53.34
CA THR A 119 36.46 -35.06 -54.02
C THR A 119 35.31 -35.63 -53.20
N SER A 120 35.59 -36.44 -52.18
CA SER A 120 34.60 -37.02 -51.26
C SER A 120 34.46 -36.17 -49.98
N ALA A 121 35.59 -35.78 -49.38
CA ALA A 121 35.63 -34.86 -48.26
C ALA A 121 36.97 -34.12 -48.21
N TYR A 122 37.00 -32.89 -47.67
CA TYR A 122 38.26 -32.26 -47.30
C TYR A 122 38.74 -32.81 -45.95
N VAL A 123 39.98 -33.28 -45.89
CA VAL A 123 40.55 -33.93 -44.70
C VAL A 123 41.90 -33.31 -44.36
N TYR A 124 42.01 -32.91 -43.09
CA TYR A 124 43.22 -32.41 -42.47
C TYR A 124 43.59 -33.30 -41.26
N ARG A 125 44.89 -33.47 -41.01
CA ARG A 125 45.46 -34.19 -39.85
C ARG A 125 46.76 -33.51 -39.41
N ASP A 126 46.90 -33.27 -38.11
CA ASP A 126 48.21 -33.09 -37.48
C ASP A 126 48.66 -34.46 -36.94
N TYR A 127 49.83 -34.93 -37.36
CA TYR A 127 50.49 -36.11 -36.82
C TYR A 127 51.51 -35.67 -35.76
N ASP A 128 51.33 -36.12 -34.52
CA ASP A 128 52.04 -35.59 -33.36
C ASP A 128 52.69 -36.71 -32.54
N PHE A 129 54.01 -36.62 -32.36
CA PHE A 129 54.83 -37.65 -31.71
C PHE A 129 55.69 -37.02 -30.62
N ASN A 130 55.73 -37.66 -29.44
CA ASN A 130 56.47 -37.18 -28.27
C ASN A 130 57.57 -38.19 -27.90
N THR A 131 58.82 -37.72 -27.81
CA THR A 131 59.97 -38.52 -27.39
C THR A 131 60.80 -37.76 -26.35
N THR A 132 61.43 -38.45 -25.40
CA THR A 132 62.24 -37.82 -24.36
C THR A 132 63.72 -37.99 -24.66
N ILE A 133 64.46 -36.87 -24.73
CA ILE A 133 65.92 -36.83 -24.77
C ILE A 133 66.33 -35.75 -23.77
N SER A 134 67.12 -36.11 -22.74
CA SER A 134 67.38 -35.16 -21.66
C SER A 134 68.11 -33.91 -22.16
N LYS A 135 67.71 -32.73 -21.67
CA LYS A 135 68.31 -31.43 -22.00
C LYS A 135 69.78 -31.36 -21.60
N ASN A 136 70.22 -32.18 -20.66
CA ASN A 136 71.62 -32.30 -20.24
C ASN A 136 72.53 -33.01 -21.28
N SER A 137 71.97 -33.63 -22.33
CA SER A 137 72.71 -34.52 -23.23
C SER A 137 73.59 -33.81 -24.27
N GLN A 138 73.73 -32.48 -24.22
CA GLN A 138 74.57 -31.66 -25.11
C GLN A 138 74.37 -31.90 -26.63
N ILE A 139 73.20 -32.39 -27.03
CA ILE A 139 72.85 -32.73 -28.41
C ILE A 139 72.03 -31.61 -29.06
N THR A 140 72.31 -31.31 -30.33
CA THR A 140 71.50 -30.36 -31.11
C THR A 140 70.36 -31.11 -31.80
N ILE A 141 69.11 -30.73 -31.55
CA ILE A 141 67.96 -31.26 -32.28
C ILE A 141 67.66 -30.34 -33.47
N GLN A 142 67.46 -30.92 -34.65
CA GLN A 142 67.16 -30.20 -35.89
C GLN A 142 66.00 -30.88 -36.64
N TYR A 143 65.40 -30.17 -37.58
CA TYR A 143 64.44 -30.73 -38.52
C TYR A 143 64.56 -30.04 -39.88
N ASN A 144 64.25 -30.78 -40.96
CA ASN A 144 64.40 -30.26 -42.32
C ASN A 144 63.19 -29.44 -42.77
N ALA A 145 63.15 -28.15 -42.41
CA ALA A 145 62.02 -27.25 -42.62
C ALA A 145 61.80 -26.78 -44.09
N THR A 146 62.21 -27.56 -45.10
CA THR A 146 62.20 -27.15 -46.52
C THR A 146 60.83 -26.95 -47.14
N ASP A 147 59.76 -27.49 -46.53
CA ASP A 147 58.36 -27.33 -46.98
C ASP A 147 57.57 -26.33 -46.10
N LEU A 148 58.24 -25.39 -45.43
CA LEU A 148 57.58 -24.14 -45.00
C LEU A 148 57.27 -23.29 -46.24
N VAL A 149 56.08 -23.48 -46.82
CA VAL A 149 55.59 -22.76 -48.01
C VAL A 149 55.26 -21.30 -47.68
N TYR A 150 56.31 -20.50 -47.46
CA TYR A 150 56.24 -19.05 -47.55
C TYR A 150 56.26 -18.65 -49.03
N ALA A 151 55.34 -17.77 -49.43
CA ALA A 151 55.37 -17.20 -50.78
C ALA A 151 56.70 -16.45 -50.99
N THR A 152 57.39 -16.77 -52.08
CA THR A 152 58.70 -16.18 -52.36
C THR A 152 58.58 -14.69 -52.68
N VAL A 153 59.65 -13.91 -52.46
CA VAL A 153 59.66 -12.47 -52.76
C VAL A 153 59.26 -12.17 -54.22
N PRO A 154 59.66 -12.95 -55.25
CA PRO A 154 59.13 -12.82 -56.60
C PRO A 154 57.61 -13.02 -56.74
N GLU A 155 57.02 -14.02 -56.05
CA GLU A 155 55.58 -14.31 -56.09
C GLU A 155 54.76 -13.24 -55.36
N LEU A 156 55.26 -12.75 -54.22
CA LEU A 156 54.69 -11.58 -53.52
C LEU A 156 54.70 -10.35 -54.43
N LYS A 157 55.84 -10.05 -55.08
CA LYS A 157 55.95 -8.94 -56.05
C LYS A 157 55.14 -9.14 -57.33
N ALA A 158 54.85 -10.39 -57.73
CA ALA A 158 53.93 -10.66 -58.83
C ALA A 158 52.47 -10.39 -58.42
N THR A 159 52.10 -10.79 -57.20
CA THR A 159 50.77 -10.54 -56.61
C THR A 159 50.52 -9.06 -56.39
N GLU A 160 51.49 -8.34 -55.82
CA GLU A 160 51.52 -6.88 -55.66
C GLU A 160 51.26 -6.17 -56.99
N ARG A 161 52.01 -6.49 -58.05
CA ARG A 161 51.82 -5.90 -59.39
C ARG A 161 50.46 -6.24 -60.00
N LYS A 162 49.91 -7.43 -59.75
CA LYS A 162 48.56 -7.79 -60.20
C LYS A 162 47.47 -7.00 -59.46
N LEU A 163 47.61 -6.80 -58.14
CA LEU A 163 46.73 -5.96 -57.34
C LEU A 163 46.80 -4.49 -57.78
N GLN A 164 48.01 -3.95 -57.99
CA GLN A 164 48.20 -2.61 -58.50
C GLN A 164 47.54 -2.45 -59.87
N THR A 165 47.73 -3.39 -60.79
CA THR A 165 47.09 -3.38 -62.13
C THR A 165 45.56 -3.35 -62.03
N ASN A 166 44.97 -4.13 -61.12
CA ASN A 166 43.52 -4.14 -60.91
C ASN A 166 43.02 -2.79 -60.36
N ILE A 167 43.73 -2.19 -59.40
CA ILE A 167 43.39 -0.89 -58.81
C ILE A 167 43.54 0.22 -59.87
N ASP A 168 44.64 0.23 -60.61
CA ASP A 168 44.94 1.11 -61.73
C ASP A 168 43.86 1.07 -62.82
N ASN A 169 43.38 -0.14 -63.15
CA ASN A 169 42.29 -0.32 -64.10
C ASN A 169 40.97 0.24 -63.54
N HIS A 170 40.65 -0.05 -62.29
CA HIS A 170 39.43 0.45 -61.65
C HIS A 170 39.41 1.98 -61.52
N ILE A 171 40.56 2.61 -61.28
CA ILE A 171 40.72 4.08 -61.29
C ILE A 171 40.51 4.66 -62.70
N ARG A 172 40.72 3.85 -63.75
CA ARG A 172 40.50 4.20 -65.17
C ARG A 172 39.12 3.79 -65.69
N ASP A 173 38.25 3.18 -64.87
CA ASP A 173 36.89 2.83 -65.28
C ASP A 173 36.08 4.11 -65.60
N THR A 174 35.88 4.37 -66.89
CA THR A 174 35.05 5.50 -67.35
C THR A 174 33.59 5.36 -66.94
N ALA A 175 33.15 4.12 -66.68
CA ALA A 175 31.88 3.80 -66.05
C ALA A 175 32.09 3.44 -64.58
N ARG A 176 32.07 4.47 -63.71
CA ARG A 176 31.86 4.27 -62.26
C ARG A 176 30.56 3.48 -62.04
N HIS A 177 30.45 2.72 -60.93
CA HIS A 177 29.32 1.83 -60.61
C HIS A 177 27.90 2.46 -60.72
N VAL A 178 27.81 3.79 -60.72
CA VAL A 178 26.66 4.55 -61.19
C VAL A 178 27.23 5.59 -62.16
N SER A 179 26.75 5.64 -63.41
CA SER A 179 27.19 6.63 -64.39
C SER A 179 26.77 8.05 -63.96
N ASP A 180 27.45 9.08 -64.46
CA ASP A 180 27.07 10.46 -64.11
C ASP A 180 25.69 10.85 -64.65
N GLN A 181 25.20 10.19 -65.71
CA GLN A 181 23.82 10.33 -66.18
C GLN A 181 22.81 9.70 -65.19
N GLU A 182 23.11 8.52 -64.63
CA GLU A 182 22.27 7.89 -63.61
C GLU A 182 22.30 8.63 -62.28
N ARG A 183 23.48 9.10 -61.84
CA ARG A 183 23.62 9.95 -60.65
C ARG A 183 22.82 11.24 -60.80
N THR A 184 22.90 11.90 -61.95
CA THR A 184 22.10 13.09 -62.25
C THR A 184 20.60 12.78 -62.25
N ARG A 185 20.19 11.66 -62.88
CA ARG A 185 18.80 11.18 -62.84
C ARG A 185 18.31 10.91 -61.43
N TRP A 186 19.11 10.29 -60.56
CA TRP A 186 18.71 9.96 -59.19
C TRP A 186 18.63 11.21 -58.31
N ASN A 187 19.64 12.09 -58.39
CA ASN A 187 19.66 13.36 -57.66
C ASN A 187 18.52 14.31 -58.11
N GLY A 188 18.04 14.15 -59.35
CA GLY A 188 16.89 14.89 -59.90
C GLY A 188 15.53 14.18 -59.79
N LYS A 189 15.41 13.06 -59.05
CA LYS A 189 14.10 12.36 -58.90
C LYS A 189 13.10 13.11 -58.00
N ALA A 190 13.57 13.97 -57.12
CA ALA A 190 12.74 14.84 -56.29
C ALA A 190 13.56 16.07 -55.85
N ASP A 191 12.94 17.24 -55.78
CA ASP A 191 13.58 18.42 -55.20
C ASP A 191 13.88 18.21 -53.72
N ALA A 192 14.97 18.81 -53.24
CA ALA A 192 15.33 18.83 -51.81
C ALA A 192 14.22 19.43 -50.92
N THR A 193 13.34 20.24 -51.50
CA THR A 193 12.09 20.70 -50.89
C THR A 193 10.93 20.49 -51.86
N HIS A 194 10.22 19.37 -51.74
CA HIS A 194 8.99 19.08 -52.48
C HIS A 194 7.78 19.00 -51.54
N ARG A 195 6.57 18.90 -52.11
CA ARG A 195 5.30 18.81 -51.37
C ARG A 195 4.42 17.72 -51.98
N HIS A 196 3.92 16.83 -51.14
CA HIS A 196 2.89 15.85 -51.52
C HIS A 196 1.49 16.48 -51.43
N LYS A 197 0.61 16.07 -52.33
CA LYS A 197 -0.85 16.18 -52.17
C LYS A 197 -1.35 15.00 -51.32
N VAL A 198 -2.55 15.13 -50.74
CA VAL A 198 -3.18 14.03 -49.98
C VAL A 198 -3.37 12.79 -50.86
N ALA A 199 -3.65 12.97 -52.15
CA ALA A 199 -3.79 11.89 -53.13
C ALA A 199 -2.48 11.19 -53.52
N ASP A 200 -1.32 11.69 -53.09
CA ASP A 200 -0.02 11.04 -53.33
C ASP A 200 0.33 10.03 -52.22
N ILE A 201 -0.55 9.86 -51.22
CA ILE A 201 -0.33 9.04 -50.02
C ILE A 201 -1.53 8.12 -49.80
N ASP A 202 -1.41 6.88 -50.25
CA ASP A 202 -2.46 5.86 -50.15
C ASP A 202 -2.98 5.69 -48.71
N GLY A 203 -4.30 5.69 -48.56
CA GLY A 203 -4.97 5.51 -47.27
C GLY A 203 -4.94 6.73 -46.33
N LEU A 204 -4.26 7.84 -46.68
CA LEU A 204 -4.22 9.03 -45.82
C LEU A 204 -5.60 9.63 -45.57
N GLU A 205 -6.51 9.59 -46.56
CA GLU A 205 -7.90 10.01 -46.40
C GLU A 205 -8.64 9.19 -45.33
N ALA A 206 -8.42 7.87 -45.28
CA ALA A 206 -9.00 7.00 -44.25
C ALA A 206 -8.37 7.23 -42.86
N ILE A 207 -7.07 7.52 -42.79
CA ILE A 207 -6.37 7.85 -41.53
C ILE A 207 -6.88 9.19 -40.95
N ILE A 208 -7.00 10.22 -41.80
CA ILE A 208 -7.57 11.52 -41.42
C ILE A 208 -9.04 11.35 -41.02
N GLY A 209 -9.84 10.67 -41.85
CA GLY A 209 -11.26 10.40 -41.61
C GLY A 209 -11.52 9.70 -40.28
N ASN A 210 -10.71 8.70 -39.92
CA ASN A 210 -10.77 8.06 -38.61
C ASN A 210 -10.44 9.04 -37.47
N GLN A 211 -9.41 9.90 -37.61
CA GLN A 211 -9.07 10.86 -36.56
C GLN A 211 -10.08 12.01 -36.39
N THR A 212 -10.78 12.43 -37.45
CA THR A 212 -11.82 13.46 -37.36
C THR A 212 -13.14 12.89 -36.86
N THR A 213 -13.58 11.75 -37.42
CA THR A 213 -14.86 11.12 -37.07
C THR A 213 -14.91 10.67 -35.61
N ASN A 214 -13.78 10.20 -35.05
CA ASN A 214 -13.67 9.77 -33.66
C ASN A 214 -13.62 10.92 -32.62
N LYS A 215 -13.61 12.19 -33.04
CA LYS A 215 -13.58 13.35 -32.12
C LYS A 215 -14.93 14.02 -31.93
N ALA A 216 -15.71 14.11 -33.01
CA ALA A 216 -17.17 14.29 -33.02
C ALA A 216 -17.62 14.11 -34.46
N ASN A 217 -18.50 13.15 -34.74
CA ASN A 217 -19.11 13.09 -36.07
C ASN A 217 -20.25 14.14 -36.17
N GLN A 218 -20.69 14.46 -37.39
CA GLN A 218 -21.71 15.49 -37.60
C GLN A 218 -23.04 15.16 -36.90
N ALA A 219 -23.40 13.88 -36.74
CA ALA A 219 -24.60 13.47 -36.01
C ALA A 219 -24.44 13.69 -34.50
N ASP A 220 -23.28 13.40 -33.91
CA ASP A 220 -23.01 13.65 -32.47
C ASP A 220 -23.16 15.15 -32.16
N LEU A 221 -22.54 16.00 -32.97
CA LEU A 221 -22.59 17.46 -32.80
C LEU A 221 -24.02 17.99 -33.03
N THR A 222 -24.73 17.46 -34.02
CA THR A 222 -26.14 17.83 -34.28
C THR A 222 -27.05 17.37 -33.14
N ALA A 223 -26.81 16.19 -32.55
CA ALA A 223 -27.55 15.70 -31.39
C ALA A 223 -27.27 16.56 -30.15
N HIS A 224 -26.01 16.95 -29.92
CA HIS A 224 -25.64 17.85 -28.82
C HIS A 224 -26.29 19.24 -28.97
N ILE A 225 -26.22 19.86 -30.15
CA ILE A 225 -26.83 21.19 -30.42
C ILE A 225 -28.36 21.17 -30.23
N ASN A 226 -29.01 20.05 -30.54
CA ASN A 226 -30.46 19.88 -30.35
C ASN A 226 -30.85 19.41 -28.94
N ASN A 227 -29.89 19.05 -28.08
CA ASN A 227 -30.17 18.56 -26.72
C ASN A 227 -30.57 19.71 -25.80
N ARG A 228 -31.88 19.86 -25.56
CA ARG A 228 -32.48 20.83 -24.61
C ARG A 228 -32.79 20.22 -23.24
N ASN A 229 -31.96 19.26 -22.83
CA ASN A 229 -31.88 18.84 -21.44
C ASN A 229 -30.85 19.69 -20.70
N ASN A 230 -31.03 19.83 -19.39
CA ASN A 230 -30.06 20.41 -18.45
C ASN A 230 -28.63 19.94 -18.81
N PRO A 231 -27.71 20.85 -19.20
CA PRO A 231 -27.67 22.29 -18.93
C PRO A 231 -28.43 23.23 -19.87
N HIS A 232 -28.87 22.81 -21.05
CA HIS A 232 -29.52 23.71 -22.01
C HIS A 232 -31.02 23.84 -21.75
N ASN A 233 -31.50 25.09 -21.64
CA ASN A 233 -32.91 25.45 -21.41
C ASN A 233 -33.54 24.79 -20.18
N VAL A 234 -32.86 24.86 -19.02
CA VAL A 234 -33.35 24.28 -17.76
C VAL A 234 -34.72 24.83 -17.37
N THR A 235 -35.72 23.94 -17.37
CA THR A 235 -37.10 24.19 -16.92
C THR A 235 -37.26 23.89 -15.42
N LYS A 236 -38.32 24.43 -14.80
CA LYS A 236 -38.66 24.14 -13.39
C LYS A 236 -38.81 22.64 -13.13
N GLN A 237 -39.43 21.92 -14.06
CA GLN A 237 -39.63 20.48 -14.01
C GLN A 237 -38.28 19.73 -13.95
N GLN A 238 -37.28 20.13 -14.74
CA GLN A 238 -35.94 19.50 -14.75
C GLN A 238 -35.13 19.72 -13.46
N VAL A 239 -35.54 20.63 -12.58
CA VAL A 239 -34.94 20.84 -11.24
C VAL A 239 -35.90 20.48 -10.09
N GLY A 240 -36.99 19.76 -10.36
CA GLY A 240 -37.97 19.33 -9.35
C GLY A 240 -38.90 20.44 -8.84
N LEU A 241 -38.70 21.69 -9.26
CA LEU A 241 -39.51 22.86 -8.86
C LEU A 241 -40.77 23.05 -9.72
N GLY A 242 -41.21 22.03 -10.46
CA GLY A 242 -42.27 22.13 -11.47
C GLY A 242 -43.61 22.67 -10.97
N ASN A 243 -43.92 22.44 -9.68
CA ASN A 243 -45.15 22.91 -9.02
C ASN A 243 -44.98 24.27 -8.31
N VAL A 244 -43.78 24.84 -8.29
CA VAL A 244 -43.50 26.13 -7.64
C VAL A 244 -43.91 27.25 -8.60
N ALA A 245 -44.85 28.10 -8.19
CA ALA A 245 -45.24 29.27 -8.97
C ALA A 245 -44.07 30.27 -9.15
N ASN A 246 -44.04 31.04 -10.25
CA ASN A 246 -43.27 32.28 -10.29
C ASN A 246 -44.14 33.39 -9.68
N VAL A 247 -44.27 33.37 -8.35
CA VAL A 247 -44.70 34.56 -7.61
C VAL A 247 -43.46 35.41 -7.36
N GLU A 248 -43.61 36.74 -7.40
CA GLU A 248 -42.57 37.62 -6.91
C GLU A 248 -42.44 37.40 -5.40
N GLN A 249 -41.23 37.08 -4.94
CA GLN A 249 -40.96 37.09 -3.51
C GLN A 249 -41.08 38.54 -3.04
N ALA A 250 -41.95 38.78 -2.05
CA ALA A 250 -42.09 40.10 -1.42
C ALA A 250 -40.71 40.68 -1.10
N SER A 251 -40.50 41.96 -1.42
CA SER A 251 -39.16 42.53 -1.33
C SER A 251 -38.66 42.51 0.10
N LYS A 252 -37.34 42.64 0.27
CA LYS A 252 -36.75 42.73 1.61
C LYS A 252 -37.39 43.88 2.42
N VAL A 253 -37.79 44.97 1.75
CA VAL A 253 -38.52 46.09 2.36
C VAL A 253 -39.90 45.63 2.82
N ASP A 254 -40.73 45.05 1.95
CA ASP A 254 -42.09 44.60 2.30
C ASP A 254 -42.09 43.60 3.48
N PHE A 255 -41.13 42.68 3.49
CA PHE A 255 -40.96 41.72 4.59
C PHE A 255 -40.52 42.40 5.90
N GLN A 256 -39.59 43.37 5.83
CA GLN A 256 -39.17 44.14 7.00
C GLN A 256 -40.31 45.03 7.51
N ASP A 257 -41.09 45.66 6.64
CA ASP A 257 -42.24 46.48 7.01
C ASP A 257 -43.37 45.64 7.64
N HIS A 258 -43.65 44.46 7.10
CA HIS A 258 -44.54 43.49 7.75
C HIS A 258 -44.01 43.08 9.14
N SER A 259 -42.72 42.74 9.25
CA SER A 259 -42.09 42.36 10.53
C SER A 259 -41.99 43.50 11.54
N ASN A 260 -42.02 44.76 11.10
CA ASN A 260 -41.99 45.96 11.95
C ASN A 260 -43.39 46.46 12.32
N ASN A 261 -44.44 45.99 11.63
CA ASN A 261 -45.82 46.41 11.85
C ASN A 261 -46.28 46.03 13.27
N ARG A 262 -46.69 47.04 14.06
CA ARG A 262 -47.28 46.86 15.41
C ARG A 262 -48.74 47.31 15.49
N ASN A 263 -49.45 47.16 14.36
CA ASN A 263 -50.91 47.16 14.36
C ASN A 263 -51.42 45.75 14.62
N ASN A 264 -52.60 45.66 15.27
CA ASN A 264 -53.36 44.43 15.50
C ASN A 264 -53.36 43.56 14.21
N PRO A 265 -52.82 42.32 14.25
CA PRO A 265 -52.60 41.45 15.42
C PRO A 265 -51.29 41.63 16.21
N HIS A 266 -50.30 42.36 15.70
CA HIS A 266 -48.98 42.43 16.32
C HIS A 266 -48.88 43.57 17.34
N GLY A 267 -48.49 43.26 18.59
CA GLY A 267 -48.14 44.27 19.60
C GLY A 267 -49.32 45.09 20.15
N VAL A 268 -50.50 44.49 20.28
CA VAL A 268 -51.76 45.16 20.66
C VAL A 268 -51.68 45.89 22.00
N THR A 269 -51.92 47.20 21.96
CA THR A 269 -52.00 48.11 23.12
C THR A 269 -53.42 48.20 23.70
N LYS A 270 -53.56 48.68 24.95
CA LYS A 270 -54.87 48.98 25.56
C LYS A 270 -55.77 49.83 24.67
N THR A 271 -55.21 50.85 24.01
CA THR A 271 -55.94 51.75 23.10
C THR A 271 -56.48 51.02 21.87
N GLN A 272 -55.70 50.10 21.28
CA GLN A 272 -56.13 49.30 20.11
C GLN A 272 -57.26 48.30 20.41
N VAL A 273 -57.58 48.03 21.68
CA VAL A 273 -58.76 47.24 22.11
C VAL A 273 -59.83 48.08 22.81
N GLY A 274 -59.79 49.41 22.70
CA GLY A 274 -60.77 50.31 23.33
C GLY A 274 -60.63 50.48 24.84
N LEU A 275 -59.69 49.78 25.49
CA LEU A 275 -59.43 49.84 26.93
C LEU A 275 -58.43 50.95 27.33
N GLY A 276 -58.16 51.92 26.42
CA GLY A 276 -57.16 52.97 26.62
C GLY A 276 -57.38 53.82 27.89
N ASN A 277 -58.63 54.01 28.29
CA ASN A 277 -59.02 54.79 29.48
C ASN A 277 -59.10 53.95 30.77
N VAL A 278 -58.79 52.64 30.72
CA VAL A 278 -58.89 51.75 31.89
C VAL A 278 -57.60 51.83 32.72
N THR A 279 -57.66 52.54 33.85
CA THR A 279 -56.62 52.59 34.87
C THR A 279 -56.39 51.21 35.50
N ASN A 280 -55.12 50.84 35.72
CA ASN A 280 -54.79 49.75 36.65
C ASN A 280 -54.92 50.32 38.06
N VAL A 281 -56.08 50.17 38.71
CA VAL A 281 -56.23 50.49 40.13
C VAL A 281 -55.55 49.43 40.99
N GLU A 282 -54.81 49.88 42.00
CA GLU A 282 -54.10 49.00 42.92
C GLU A 282 -55.06 48.38 43.93
N GLN A 283 -54.97 47.06 44.14
CA GLN A 283 -55.64 46.43 45.28
C GLN A 283 -54.83 46.72 46.56
N ALA A 284 -55.53 46.92 47.68
CA ALA A 284 -54.91 46.94 49.00
C ALA A 284 -54.06 45.67 49.22
N SER A 285 -52.96 45.82 49.95
CA SER A 285 -52.01 44.72 50.13
C SER A 285 -52.63 43.55 50.89
N LYS A 286 -52.06 42.35 50.70
CA LYS A 286 -52.45 41.15 51.47
C LYS A 286 -52.31 41.36 52.99
N GLN A 287 -51.40 42.24 53.43
CA GLN A 287 -51.23 42.59 54.84
C GLN A 287 -52.42 43.42 55.37
N GLU A 288 -52.84 44.45 54.63
CA GLU A 288 -54.00 45.28 55.00
C GLU A 288 -55.31 44.48 54.97
N PHE A 289 -55.50 43.63 53.95
CA PHE A 289 -56.67 42.74 53.87
C PHE A 289 -56.72 41.76 55.05
N ASN A 290 -55.61 41.11 55.39
CA ASN A 290 -55.52 40.21 56.54
C ASN A 290 -55.74 40.93 57.88
N ALA A 291 -55.24 42.16 58.02
CA ALA A 291 -55.44 42.97 59.22
C ALA A 291 -56.92 43.38 59.41
N HIS A 292 -57.62 43.71 58.32
CA HIS A 292 -59.07 43.94 58.37
C HIS A 292 -59.84 42.66 58.73
N ALA A 293 -59.53 41.55 58.05
CA ALA A 293 -60.21 40.26 58.24
C ALA A 293 -60.03 39.63 59.65
N THR A 294 -59.08 40.12 60.45
CA THR A 294 -58.82 39.68 61.83
C THR A 294 -59.21 40.72 62.88
N ASN A 295 -59.74 41.88 62.49
CA ASN A 295 -60.14 42.94 63.42
C ASN A 295 -61.48 42.62 64.11
N SER A 296 -61.41 42.27 65.40
CA SER A 296 -62.55 41.93 66.26
C SER A 296 -63.12 43.11 67.07
N ASN A 297 -62.75 44.36 66.72
CA ASN A 297 -63.40 45.54 67.28
C ASN A 297 -64.74 45.83 66.57
N ASN A 298 -65.62 46.56 67.25
CA ASN A 298 -66.85 47.16 66.71
C ASN A 298 -66.59 47.72 65.29
N PRO A 299 -67.22 47.19 64.22
CA PRO A 299 -68.53 46.49 64.17
C PRO A 299 -68.57 45.03 64.63
N HIS A 300 -67.45 44.33 64.77
CA HIS A 300 -67.43 42.91 65.13
C HIS A 300 -67.37 42.70 66.66
N ASN A 301 -67.94 41.58 67.11
CA ASN A 301 -67.88 41.06 68.50
C ASN A 301 -68.13 42.09 69.62
N VAL A 302 -69.16 42.93 69.44
CA VAL A 302 -69.49 44.05 70.33
C VAL A 302 -69.84 43.58 71.75
N THR A 303 -69.02 43.99 72.72
CA THR A 303 -69.19 43.75 74.16
C THR A 303 -70.04 44.84 74.84
N LYS A 304 -70.55 44.56 76.05
CA LYS A 304 -71.22 45.56 76.91
C LYS A 304 -70.41 46.85 77.06
N SER A 305 -69.09 46.75 77.21
CA SER A 305 -68.20 47.90 77.37
C SER A 305 -68.16 48.77 76.11
N GLN A 306 -68.08 48.16 74.92
CA GLN A 306 -68.06 48.87 73.63
C GLN A 306 -69.38 49.60 73.28
N VAL A 307 -70.47 49.39 74.04
CA VAL A 307 -71.73 50.15 73.94
C VAL A 307 -72.07 50.92 75.23
N GLY A 308 -71.12 51.09 76.16
CA GLY A 308 -71.31 51.86 77.40
C GLY A 308 -72.16 51.16 78.48
N LEU A 309 -72.65 49.95 78.23
CA LEU A 309 -73.47 49.15 79.17
C LEU A 309 -72.62 48.28 80.12
N GLY A 310 -71.33 48.60 80.28
CA GLY A 310 -70.37 47.79 81.06
C GLY A 310 -70.77 47.56 82.51
N ASN A 311 -71.43 48.55 83.13
CA ASN A 311 -71.83 48.54 84.54
C ASN A 311 -73.29 48.06 84.76
N VAL A 312 -73.94 47.48 83.75
CA VAL A 312 -75.34 47.01 83.84
C VAL A 312 -75.35 45.51 84.09
N ASP A 313 -75.90 45.05 85.21
CA ASP A 313 -75.98 43.62 85.55
C ASP A 313 -77.03 42.87 84.71
N ASN A 314 -76.77 41.58 84.44
CA ASN A 314 -77.73 40.68 83.82
C ASN A 314 -78.59 39.98 84.91
N VAL A 315 -79.51 40.72 85.53
CA VAL A 315 -80.49 40.14 86.45
C VAL A 315 -81.60 39.41 85.69
N ARG A 316 -81.98 38.22 86.17
CA ARG A 316 -83.06 37.41 85.58
C ARG A 316 -84.41 37.92 86.09
N GLN A 317 -85.26 38.39 85.19
CA GLN A 317 -86.62 38.82 85.55
C GLN A 317 -87.49 37.62 85.97
N ALA A 318 -88.40 37.84 86.91
CA ALA A 318 -89.36 36.85 87.36
C ALA A 318 -90.37 36.49 86.25
N SER A 319 -90.90 35.27 86.24
CA SER A 319 -91.93 34.88 85.26
C SER A 319 -93.28 35.50 85.62
N TYR A 320 -94.11 35.78 84.62
CA TYR A 320 -95.49 36.26 84.83
C TYR A 320 -96.27 35.34 85.79
N GLU A 321 -96.14 34.03 85.61
CA GLU A 321 -96.76 33.01 86.47
C GLU A 321 -96.35 33.14 87.94
N SER A 322 -95.06 33.41 88.23
CA SER A 322 -94.58 33.57 89.61
C SER A 322 -95.14 34.82 90.29
N VAL A 323 -95.41 35.89 89.53
CA VAL A 323 -96.04 37.11 90.05
C VAL A 323 -97.53 36.88 90.33
N GLU A 324 -98.23 36.18 89.44
CA GLU A 324 -99.65 35.84 89.65
C GLU A 324 -99.86 34.80 90.77
N ALA A 325 -98.89 33.92 91.00
CA ALA A 325 -98.90 33.02 92.16
C ALA A 325 -98.80 33.80 93.48
N LEU A 326 -97.82 34.70 93.59
CA LEU A 326 -97.62 35.52 94.80
C LEU A 326 -98.85 36.39 95.12
N LYS A 327 -99.54 36.94 94.11
CA LYS A 327 -100.80 37.67 94.31
C LYS A 327 -101.89 36.82 94.99
N ARG A 328 -102.00 35.54 94.64
CA ARG A 328 -102.98 34.62 95.24
C ARG A 328 -102.63 34.28 96.68
N GLU A 329 -101.34 34.05 96.95
CA GLU A 329 -100.81 33.74 98.28
C GLU A 329 -101.03 34.93 99.25
N VAL A 330 -100.85 36.17 98.77
CA VAL A 330 -101.20 37.39 99.53
C VAL A 330 -102.71 37.48 99.78
N GLN A 331 -103.57 37.26 98.78
CA GLN A 331 -105.03 37.27 98.96
C GLN A 331 -105.47 36.20 99.99
N GLU A 332 -104.91 34.99 99.94
CA GLU A 332 -105.20 33.94 100.91
C GLU A 332 -104.74 34.33 102.32
N HIS A 333 -103.59 35.01 102.46
CA HIS A 333 -103.15 35.54 103.74
C HIS A 333 -104.06 36.66 104.28
N GLU A 334 -104.63 37.49 103.41
CA GLU A 334 -105.56 38.56 103.78
C GLU A 334 -106.93 38.00 104.17
N ASP A 335 -107.43 36.98 103.47
CA ASP A 335 -108.63 36.21 103.83
C ASP A 335 -108.41 35.44 105.15
N ARG A 336 -107.23 34.84 105.34
CA ARG A 336 -106.84 34.19 106.61
C ARG A 336 -106.68 35.18 107.75
N LEU A 337 -106.26 36.42 107.50
CA LEU A 337 -106.20 37.46 108.52
C LEU A 337 -107.60 37.89 108.97
N ASN A 338 -108.54 38.07 108.04
CA ASN A 338 -109.96 38.29 108.36
C ASN A 338 -110.53 37.13 109.18
N ALA A 339 -110.22 35.87 108.80
CA ALA A 339 -110.63 34.70 109.57
C ALA A 339 -109.96 34.65 110.96
N ILE A 340 -108.70 35.08 111.08
CA ILE A 340 -108.00 35.20 112.36
C ILE A 340 -108.53 36.37 113.20
N GLU A 341 -109.01 37.49 112.66
CA GLU A 341 -109.75 38.47 113.49
C GLU A 341 -111.05 37.86 114.05
N TYR A 342 -111.78 37.12 113.21
CA TYR A 342 -112.98 36.37 113.61
C TYR A 342 -112.67 35.24 114.62
N MET A 343 -111.43 34.72 114.61
CA MET A 343 -110.93 33.63 115.46
C MET A 343 -109.89 34.04 116.51
N PHE A 344 -109.47 35.29 116.68
CA PHE A 344 -108.60 35.73 117.81
C PHE A 344 -109.43 36.06 119.04
N LEU A 345 -110.72 36.03 118.81
CA LEU A 345 -111.67 35.46 119.72
C LEU A 345 -111.31 33.91 120.08
N GLN A 346 -110.05 33.30 119.86
CA GLN A 346 -109.40 31.87 120.06
C GLN A 346 -107.78 31.66 119.83
N ASN A 347 -107.05 30.48 120.06
CA ASN A 347 -105.54 30.14 119.74
C ASN A 347 -104.84 28.68 120.02
N ASP A 348 -103.60 28.24 119.49
CA ASP A 348 -102.50 27.20 119.96
C ASP A 348 -101.43 26.50 118.92
N PHE A 349 -100.20 25.89 119.26
CA PHE A 349 -99.26 24.85 118.51
C PHE A 349 -97.75 24.44 119.01
N THR A 350 -97.07 23.24 118.70
CA THR A 350 -95.61 22.76 119.05
C THR A 350 -94.82 21.55 118.28
N ALA A 351 -93.43 21.31 118.28
CA ALA A 351 -92.62 20.05 117.77
C ALA A 351 -90.99 19.84 117.98
N PRO A 352 -90.28 18.62 117.85
CA PRO A 352 -88.76 18.30 118.06
C PRO A 352 -87.90 17.13 117.27
N ILE A 353 -86.49 16.96 117.29
CA ILE A 353 -85.58 15.85 116.64
C ILE A 353 -84.07 15.48 117.16
N ARG A 354 -83.16 14.61 116.50
CA ARG A 354 -81.73 14.03 116.86
C ARG A 354 -80.74 13.62 115.62
N THR A 355 -79.48 12.99 115.45
CA THR A 355 -78.39 11.95 115.94
C THR A 355 -76.88 12.13 115.32
N GLU A 356 -75.71 11.36 115.21
CA GLU A 356 -74.89 10.08 115.61
C GLU A 356 -73.31 10.00 115.16
N ASP A 357 -72.40 8.92 115.31
CA ASP A 357 -70.83 8.87 115.15
C ASP A 357 -69.95 7.57 114.62
N GLY A 358 -68.54 7.42 114.80
CA GLY A 358 -67.54 6.32 114.34
C GLY A 358 -65.96 6.58 114.20
N THR A 359 -65.54 7.56 113.36
CA THR A 359 -64.28 8.41 113.39
C THR A 359 -62.94 8.13 112.63
N GLU A 360 -62.42 9.20 111.98
CA GLU A 360 -61.26 9.28 111.05
C GLU A 360 -60.41 10.57 111.27
N HIS A 361 -59.07 10.54 111.12
CA HIS A 361 -58.15 11.71 111.29
C HIS A 361 -56.94 11.70 110.32
N THR A 362 -56.29 12.86 110.03
CA THR A 362 -55.35 13.03 108.87
C THR A 362 -54.20 14.05 109.11
N LEU A 363 -53.02 13.87 108.48
CA LEU A 363 -51.80 14.73 108.53
C LEU A 363 -51.03 14.74 107.17
N LEU A 364 -50.10 15.70 106.92
CA LEU A 364 -49.40 15.94 105.62
C LEU A 364 -47.90 16.36 105.75
N ALA A 365 -47.13 16.34 104.63
CA ALA A 365 -45.64 16.31 104.56
C ALA A 365 -45.01 16.99 103.29
N ASP A 366 -43.66 16.97 103.14
CA ASP A 366 -42.84 17.67 102.10
C ASP A 366 -42.08 16.77 101.08
N GLU A 367 -41.37 17.40 100.13
CA GLU A 367 -40.78 16.78 98.93
C GLU A 367 -39.42 16.05 99.10
N ASN A 368 -38.71 16.23 100.22
CA ASN A 368 -37.65 15.29 100.64
C ASN A 368 -38.17 14.31 101.71
N GLY A 369 -39.50 14.24 101.88
CA GLY A 369 -40.22 13.22 102.65
C GLY A 369 -40.43 13.52 104.14
N HIS A 370 -40.12 14.74 104.60
CA HIS A 370 -40.23 15.10 106.02
C HIS A 370 -41.46 16.00 106.27
N VAL A 371 -41.55 16.63 107.45
CA VAL A 371 -42.55 17.66 107.75
C VAL A 371 -41.83 18.98 108.00
N ILE A 372 -41.48 19.69 106.91
CA ILE A 372 -40.77 20.97 106.97
C ILE A 372 -41.61 22.08 107.62
N VAL A 373 -40.92 22.87 108.46
CA VAL A 373 -41.43 24.08 109.10
C VAL A 373 -40.36 25.19 109.03
N ALA A 374 -40.66 26.26 108.28
CA ALA A 374 -40.13 27.65 108.33
C ALA A 374 -38.60 28.01 108.17
N ASP A 375 -38.36 28.97 107.25
CA ASP A 375 -37.37 30.10 107.21
C ASP A 375 -35.84 29.86 107.14
N TRP A 376 -35.12 30.65 106.29
CA TRP A 376 -34.01 31.58 106.65
C TRP A 376 -33.40 32.31 105.40
N LYS A 377 -32.60 33.38 105.62
CA LYS A 377 -32.03 34.38 104.69
C LYS A 377 -30.52 34.59 104.96
N TYR A 378 -29.76 35.14 103.99
CA TYR A 378 -28.57 36.00 104.24
C TYR A 378 -28.36 36.98 103.03
N ARG A 379 -27.76 38.19 103.02
CA ARG A 379 -26.70 38.94 103.78
C ARG A 379 -25.24 38.54 103.42
N MET A 380 -24.20 39.38 103.63
CA MET A 380 -24.12 40.85 103.77
C MET A 380 -22.99 41.49 102.88
N GLU A 381 -21.74 41.85 103.25
CA GLU A 381 -20.96 41.75 104.51
C GLU A 381 -19.93 42.89 104.81
N VAL A 382 -19.84 43.98 104.03
CA VAL A 382 -18.89 45.12 104.27
C VAL A 382 -19.61 46.47 104.35
#